data_AF-A0A972HNY1-F1
#
_entry.id   AF-A0A972HNY1-F1
#
_cell.length_a   1.000
_cell.length_b   1.000
_cell.length_c   1.000
_cell.angle_alpha   90.00
_cell.angle_beta   90.00
_cell.angle_gamma   90.00
#
_symmetry.space_group_name_H-M   'P 1'
#
loop_
_entity.id
_entity.type
_entity.pdbx_description
1 polymer ?
#
loop_
_entity_poly.entity_id
_entity_poly.type
_entity_poly.pdbx_seq_one_letter_code
_entity_poly.pdbx_strand_id
1 'polypeptide(L)'
;MRQQHRLGVLKWDDRLAQTALQHCQDMARHGYLGHTNSRGQDVGQRVVHHAPEYHGFVGENCLVLYSDSPIVLTTAEALRDEAWNVVHDLMGSPGHRENILHPDYTHLGVGVMATAYYVFLTQVFGDLQYICHLPETSQLRTGQQVTIRIWVKPVVWEQSPPRIFFTPYTYSARPEPSKGRGNCQVLHTTLAPPYVILRVRLADIPGWYYLNLKFGEHRMVAWAIKVRR
;
A
#
# COMPACT_ATOMS: atom_id res chain seq x y z
N MET A 1 -23.10 -1.81 -5.62
CA MET A 1 -22.33 -1.93 -6.89
C MET A 1 -21.49 -3.20 -6.95
N ARG A 2 -20.34 -3.32 -6.27
CA ARG A 2 -19.49 -4.56 -6.34
C ARG A 2 -20.25 -5.86 -6.05
N GLN A 3 -21.10 -5.88 -5.02
CA GLN A 3 -21.94 -7.05 -4.69
C GLN A 3 -22.93 -7.42 -5.82
N GLN A 4 -23.47 -6.46 -6.58
CA GLN A 4 -24.34 -6.73 -7.74
C GLN A 4 -23.57 -7.45 -8.86
N HIS A 5 -22.25 -7.26 -8.91
CA HIS A 5 -21.33 -7.96 -9.80
C HIS A 5 -20.70 -9.22 -9.16
N ARG A 6 -21.23 -9.68 -8.02
CA ARG A 6 -20.71 -10.84 -7.26
C ARG A 6 -19.25 -10.69 -6.81
N LEU A 7 -18.81 -9.44 -6.61
CA LEU A 7 -17.48 -9.12 -6.09
C LEU A 7 -17.55 -8.82 -4.59
N GLY A 8 -16.46 -9.15 -3.89
CA GLY A 8 -16.30 -8.84 -2.48
C GLY A 8 -16.32 -7.33 -2.20
N VAL A 9 -16.81 -6.95 -1.02
CA VAL A 9 -16.72 -5.57 -0.54
C VAL A 9 -15.26 -5.21 -0.28
N LEU A 10 -14.88 -3.99 -0.63
CA LEU A 10 -13.54 -3.48 -0.34
C LEU A 10 -13.46 -3.08 1.14
N LYS A 11 -12.38 -3.47 1.79
CA LYS A 11 -12.07 -3.04 3.15
C LYS A 11 -11.48 -1.63 3.12
N TRP A 12 -11.94 -0.77 4.02
CA TRP A 12 -11.33 0.54 4.18
C TRP A 12 -9.89 0.41 4.70
N ASP A 13 -8.97 1.21 4.14
CA ASP A 13 -7.59 1.34 4.62
C ASP A 13 -7.21 2.83 4.75
N ASP A 14 -6.99 3.28 5.99
CA ASP A 14 -6.66 4.68 6.30
C ASP A 14 -5.39 5.17 5.61
N ARG A 15 -4.42 4.28 5.34
CA ARG A 15 -3.13 4.61 4.73
C ARG A 15 -3.29 4.84 3.23
N LEU A 16 -4.15 4.05 2.58
CA LEU A 16 -4.58 4.31 1.20
C LEU A 16 -5.38 5.61 1.11
N ALA A 17 -6.26 5.89 2.08
CA ALA A 17 -7.04 7.12 2.12
C ALA A 17 -6.16 8.36 2.32
N GLN A 18 -5.13 8.26 3.16
CA GLN A 18 -4.12 9.30 3.33
C GLN A 18 -3.36 9.56 2.02
N THR A 19 -2.99 8.50 1.30
CA THR A 19 -2.34 8.62 -0.02
C THR A 19 -3.25 9.34 -1.02
N ALA A 20 -4.52 8.96 -1.08
CA ALA A 20 -5.53 9.58 -1.95
C ALA A 20 -5.73 11.06 -1.61
N LEU A 21 -5.89 11.40 -0.32
CA LEU A 21 -6.10 12.78 0.13
C LEU A 21 -4.90 13.67 -0.20
N GLN A 22 -3.67 13.18 -0.03
CA GLN A 22 -2.46 13.92 -0.39
C GLN A 22 -2.44 14.22 -1.89
N HIS A 23 -2.89 13.30 -2.73
CA HIS A 23 -2.99 13.51 -4.17
C HIS A 23 -4.07 14.53 -4.53
N CYS A 24 -5.25 14.48 -3.90
CA CYS A 24 -6.29 15.51 -4.05
C CYS A 24 -5.77 16.90 -3.68
N GLN A 25 -5.02 17.01 -2.58
CA GLN A 25 -4.42 18.28 -2.16
C GLN A 25 -3.35 18.77 -3.14
N ASP A 26 -2.56 17.86 -3.72
CA ASP A 26 -1.56 18.22 -4.72
C ASP A 26 -2.20 18.72 -6.02
N MET A 27 -3.23 18.03 -6.51
CA MET A 27 -4.06 18.44 -7.65
C MET A 27 -4.70 19.82 -7.41
N ALA A 28 -5.28 20.03 -6.22
CA ALA A 28 -5.91 21.30 -5.86
C ALA A 28 -4.92 22.46 -5.77
N ARG A 29 -3.72 22.23 -5.21
CA ARG A 29 -2.69 23.27 -5.06
C ARG A 29 -2.07 23.69 -6.39
N HIS A 30 -1.92 22.75 -7.32
CA HIS A 30 -1.22 22.99 -8.59
C HIS A 30 -2.16 23.10 -9.80
N GLY A 31 -3.46 22.96 -9.61
CA GLY A 31 -4.48 23.21 -10.64
C GLY A 31 -4.46 22.20 -11.79
N TYR A 32 -4.39 20.90 -11.49
CA TYR A 32 -4.43 19.85 -12.51
C TYR A 32 -5.29 18.66 -12.11
N LEU A 33 -5.70 17.85 -13.08
CA LEU A 33 -6.26 16.51 -12.91
C LEU A 33 -5.31 15.51 -13.56
N GLY A 34 -4.85 14.50 -12.81
CA GLY A 34 -3.98 13.47 -13.37
C GLY A 34 -3.56 12.41 -12.36
N HIS A 35 -2.93 11.34 -12.86
CA HIS A 35 -2.45 10.21 -12.06
C HIS A 35 -1.01 10.37 -11.55
N THR A 36 -0.28 11.33 -12.11
CA THR A 36 1.09 11.67 -11.70
C THR A 36 1.06 12.96 -10.90
N ASN A 37 1.70 12.97 -9.73
CA ASN A 37 1.71 14.17 -8.90
C ASN A 37 2.70 15.25 -9.41
N SER A 38 2.70 16.43 -8.79
CA SER A 38 3.59 17.56 -9.10
C SER A 38 5.09 17.22 -9.00
N ARG A 39 5.44 16.10 -8.35
CA ARG A 39 6.82 15.59 -8.22
C ARG A 39 7.15 14.48 -9.22
N GLY A 40 6.26 14.19 -10.16
CA GLY A 40 6.44 13.12 -11.15
C GLY A 40 6.19 11.71 -10.60
N GLN A 41 5.54 11.57 -9.44
CA GLN A 41 5.29 10.26 -8.83
C GLN A 41 3.93 9.68 -9.24
N ASP A 42 3.88 8.42 -9.65
CA ASP A 42 2.63 7.67 -9.86
C ASP A 42 2.02 7.14 -8.55
N VAL A 43 0.82 6.54 -8.62
CA VAL A 43 0.13 5.99 -7.43
C VAL A 43 0.93 4.90 -6.73
N GLY A 44 1.63 4.04 -7.49
CA GLY A 44 2.45 2.97 -6.95
C GLY A 44 3.56 3.52 -6.07
N GLN A 45 4.26 4.55 -6.56
CA GLN A 45 5.32 5.26 -5.84
C GLN A 45 4.78 6.03 -4.62
N ARG A 46 3.59 6.66 -4.74
CA ARG A 46 2.97 7.37 -3.61
C ARG A 46 2.56 6.43 -2.48
N VAL A 47 1.98 5.26 -2.80
CA VAL A 47 1.48 4.29 -1.81
C VAL A 47 2.61 3.69 -0.96
N VAL A 48 3.82 3.53 -1.50
CA VAL A 48 4.97 3.00 -0.73
C VAL A 48 5.24 3.77 0.56
N HIS A 49 4.94 5.07 0.59
CA HIS A 49 5.20 5.90 1.76
C HIS A 49 4.29 5.58 2.96
N HIS A 50 3.07 5.11 2.70
CA HIS A 50 2.05 4.91 3.75
C HIS A 50 1.64 3.44 3.90
N ALA A 51 1.60 2.69 2.80
CA ALA A 51 1.09 1.32 2.75
C ALA A 51 1.91 0.44 1.77
N PRO A 52 3.19 0.16 2.07
CA PRO A 52 4.09 -0.59 1.20
C PRO A 52 3.59 -2.00 0.85
N GLU A 53 2.66 -2.55 1.62
CA GLU A 53 2.06 -3.87 1.38
C GLU A 53 1.27 -3.95 0.07
N TYR A 54 0.82 -2.81 -0.46
CA TYR A 54 0.10 -2.73 -1.74
C TYR A 54 1.00 -2.35 -2.92
N HIS A 55 2.30 -2.13 -2.72
CA HIS A 55 3.19 -1.64 -3.78
C HIS A 55 3.17 -2.54 -5.02
N GLY A 56 2.89 -1.95 -6.19
CA GLY A 56 2.77 -2.65 -7.48
C GLY A 56 1.42 -3.35 -7.72
N PHE A 57 0.49 -3.26 -6.76
CA PHE A 57 -0.81 -3.92 -6.77
C PHE A 57 -1.93 -2.93 -6.43
N VAL A 58 -1.84 -1.73 -7.00
CA VAL A 58 -2.75 -0.61 -6.75
C VAL A 58 -3.41 -0.12 -8.03
N GLY A 59 -4.59 0.46 -7.89
CA GLY A 59 -5.31 1.17 -8.94
C GLY A 59 -5.74 2.54 -8.45
N GLU A 60 -5.98 3.47 -9.37
CA GLU A 60 -6.39 4.82 -9.04
C GLU A 60 -7.50 5.33 -9.95
N ASN A 61 -8.53 5.92 -9.35
CA ASN A 61 -9.47 6.80 -10.04
C ASN A 61 -9.26 8.23 -9.55
N CYS A 62 -9.24 9.19 -10.46
CA CYS A 62 -9.20 10.62 -10.14
C CYS A 62 -10.36 11.33 -10.84
N LEU A 63 -11.02 12.22 -10.11
CA LEU A 63 -12.12 13.03 -10.61
C LEU A 63 -11.99 14.45 -10.07
N VAL A 64 -12.32 15.43 -10.92
CA VAL A 64 -12.55 16.81 -10.48
C VAL A 64 -13.97 17.20 -10.89
N LEU A 65 -14.74 17.67 -9.92
CA LEU A 65 -16.03 18.32 -10.16
C LEU A 65 -15.84 19.83 -10.09
N TYR A 66 -16.59 20.54 -10.91
CA TYR A 66 -16.63 22.01 -10.95
C TYR A 66 -18.08 22.49 -10.83
N SER A 67 -18.26 23.61 -10.14
CA SER A 67 -19.56 24.29 -9.99
C SER A 67 -19.40 25.77 -10.32
N ASP A 68 -20.37 26.34 -11.05
CA ASP A 68 -20.44 27.78 -11.35
C ASP A 68 -20.82 28.63 -10.12
N SER A 69 -21.17 28.00 -9.00
CA SER A 69 -21.50 28.64 -7.73
C SER A 69 -20.76 27.96 -6.57
N PRO A 70 -20.54 28.67 -5.44
CA PRO A 70 -19.89 28.07 -4.29
C PRO A 70 -20.57 26.78 -3.85
N ILE A 71 -19.80 25.72 -3.65
CA ILE A 71 -20.27 24.42 -3.22
C ILE A 71 -20.69 24.51 -1.76
N VAL A 72 -21.98 24.27 -1.50
CA VAL A 72 -22.58 24.31 -0.17
C VAL A 72 -23.20 22.94 0.12
N LEU A 73 -22.40 22.04 0.69
CA LEU A 73 -22.84 20.71 1.15
C LEU A 73 -22.96 20.73 2.67
N THR A 74 -24.10 21.17 3.19
CA THR A 74 -24.30 21.44 4.63
C THR A 74 -25.01 20.33 5.39
N THR A 75 -25.57 19.33 4.70
CA THR A 75 -26.29 18.22 5.31
C THR A 75 -25.63 16.88 4.96
N ALA A 76 -25.75 15.91 5.87
CA ALA A 76 -25.29 14.55 5.64
C ALA A 76 -26.00 13.89 4.45
N GLU A 77 -27.25 14.28 4.18
CA GLU A 77 -28.05 13.75 3.08
C GLU A 77 -27.55 14.29 1.73
N ALA A 78 -27.31 15.60 1.62
CA ALA A 78 -26.70 16.19 0.42
C ALA A 78 -25.30 15.62 0.13
N LEU A 79 -24.49 15.41 1.18
CA LEU A 79 -23.19 14.75 1.03
C LEU A 79 -23.31 13.31 0.52
N ARG A 80 -24.35 12.58 0.95
CA ARG A 80 -24.59 11.20 0.53
C ARG A 80 -25.03 11.12 -0.92
N ASP A 81 -25.96 11.99 -1.33
CA ASP A 81 -26.46 12.05 -2.69
C ASP A 81 -25.33 12.43 -3.67
N GLU A 82 -24.52 13.42 -3.29
CA GLU A 82 -23.37 13.82 -4.10
C GLU A 82 -22.32 12.70 -4.19
N ALA A 83 -22.01 12.02 -3.07
CA ALA A 83 -21.14 10.86 -3.10
C ALA A 83 -21.69 9.74 -4.01
N TRP A 84 -23.01 9.55 -4.05
CA TRP A 84 -23.64 8.57 -4.94
C TRP A 84 -23.50 8.96 -6.42
N ASN A 85 -23.75 10.24 -6.75
CA ASN A 85 -23.59 10.77 -8.11
C ASN A 85 -22.15 10.60 -8.60
N VAL A 86 -21.16 10.94 -7.77
CA VAL A 86 -19.74 10.76 -8.10
C VAL A 86 -19.42 9.31 -8.40
N VAL A 87 -19.89 8.37 -7.58
CA VAL A 87 -19.65 6.94 -7.82
C VAL A 87 -20.35 6.48 -9.10
N HIS A 88 -21.53 7.00 -9.40
CA HIS A 88 -22.24 6.72 -10.66
C HIS A 88 -21.45 7.23 -11.88
N ASP A 89 -20.91 8.45 -11.82
CA ASP A 89 -20.10 9.03 -12.90
C ASP A 89 -18.82 8.23 -13.14
N LEU A 90 -18.14 7.83 -12.06
CA LEU A 90 -16.99 6.93 -12.14
C LEU A 90 -17.39 5.59 -12.79
N MET A 91 -18.55 5.01 -12.45
CA MET A 91 -19.03 3.76 -13.05
C MET A 91 -19.43 3.90 -14.53
N GLY A 92 -19.73 5.11 -14.99
CA GLY A 92 -20.00 5.44 -16.39
C GLY A 92 -18.74 5.50 -17.26
N SER A 93 -17.57 5.74 -16.66
CA SER A 93 -16.27 5.72 -17.35
C SER A 93 -15.69 4.30 -17.38
N PRO A 94 -15.38 3.72 -18.55
CA PRO A 94 -14.86 2.36 -18.65
C PRO A 94 -13.60 2.10 -17.80
N GLY A 95 -12.62 3.01 -17.84
CA GLY A 95 -11.37 2.85 -17.06
C GLY A 95 -11.58 2.96 -15.55
N HIS A 96 -12.44 3.89 -15.12
CA HIS A 96 -12.75 4.02 -13.68
C HIS A 96 -13.57 2.83 -13.16
N ARG A 97 -14.51 2.36 -13.98
CA ARG A 97 -15.33 1.18 -13.72
C ARG A 97 -14.47 -0.07 -13.60
N GLU A 98 -13.46 -0.23 -14.45
CA GLU A 98 -12.51 -1.35 -14.38
C GLU A 98 -11.83 -1.40 -13.01
N ASN A 99 -11.34 -0.26 -12.49
CA ASN A 99 -10.79 -0.19 -11.14
C ASN A 99 -11.83 -0.53 -10.07
N ILE A 100 -13.03 0.07 -10.12
CA ILE A 100 -14.10 -0.18 -9.12
C ILE A 100 -14.53 -1.64 -9.08
N LEU A 101 -14.50 -2.33 -10.23
CA LEU A 101 -14.92 -3.72 -10.39
C LEU A 101 -13.74 -4.69 -10.53
N HIS A 102 -12.50 -4.26 -10.30
CA HIS A 102 -11.37 -5.16 -10.39
C HIS A 102 -11.51 -6.27 -9.33
N PRO A 103 -11.45 -7.56 -9.72
CA PRO A 103 -11.75 -8.67 -8.82
C PRO A 103 -10.70 -8.83 -7.72
N ASP A 104 -9.44 -8.50 -8.02
CA ASP A 104 -8.34 -8.68 -7.08
C ASP A 104 -8.23 -7.59 -6.02
N TYR A 105 -8.83 -6.41 -6.21
CA TYR A 105 -8.78 -5.38 -5.18
C TYR A 105 -9.57 -5.82 -3.95
N THR A 106 -8.92 -5.67 -2.81
CA THR A 106 -9.42 -6.06 -1.50
C THR A 106 -9.60 -4.86 -0.58
N HIS A 107 -8.89 -3.76 -0.85
CA HIS A 107 -8.91 -2.55 -0.02
C HIS A 107 -9.15 -1.29 -0.85
N LEU A 108 -9.66 -0.25 -0.18
CA LEU A 108 -9.96 1.05 -0.75
C LEU A 108 -9.59 2.14 0.25
N GLY A 109 -8.96 3.19 -0.25
CA GLY A 109 -8.90 4.50 0.38
C GLY A 109 -9.51 5.56 -0.52
N VAL A 110 -10.23 6.52 0.07
CA VAL A 110 -10.82 7.64 -0.67
C VAL A 110 -10.33 8.94 -0.07
N GLY A 111 -9.85 9.84 -0.91
CA GLY A 111 -9.44 11.19 -0.57
C GLY A 111 -10.38 12.20 -1.22
N VAL A 112 -10.73 13.25 -0.48
CA VAL A 112 -11.56 14.36 -0.99
C VAL A 112 -10.93 15.68 -0.54
N MET A 113 -10.72 16.59 -1.47
CA MET A 113 -10.33 17.97 -1.20
C MET A 113 -11.31 18.90 -1.91
N ALA A 114 -12.02 19.72 -1.14
CA ALA A 114 -12.94 20.71 -1.69
C ALA A 114 -12.34 22.12 -1.57
N THR A 115 -12.59 22.93 -2.60
CA THR A 115 -12.46 24.39 -2.58
C THR A 115 -13.84 25.01 -2.72
N ALA A 116 -13.94 26.33 -2.84
CA ALA A 116 -15.23 26.97 -3.06
C ALA A 116 -15.94 26.47 -4.33
N TYR A 117 -15.21 26.14 -5.40
CA TYR A 117 -15.81 25.83 -6.71
C TYR A 117 -15.43 24.46 -7.28
N TYR A 118 -14.46 23.78 -6.66
CA TYR A 118 -13.95 22.49 -7.14
C TYR A 118 -13.94 21.45 -6.04
N VAL A 119 -14.28 20.21 -6.41
CA VAL A 119 -14.08 19.02 -5.57
C VAL A 119 -13.12 18.09 -6.29
N PHE A 120 -11.99 17.80 -5.66
CA PHE A 120 -10.99 16.83 -6.09
C PHE A 120 -11.23 15.54 -5.32
N LEU A 121 -11.44 14.44 -6.05
CA LEU A 121 -11.65 13.12 -5.47
C LEU A 121 -10.68 12.12 -6.08
N THR A 122 -10.09 11.31 -5.22
CA THR A 122 -9.22 10.20 -5.60
C THR A 122 -9.67 8.94 -4.87
N GLN A 123 -9.82 7.84 -5.60
CA GLN A 123 -9.92 6.50 -5.03
C GLN A 123 -8.61 5.77 -5.28
N VAL A 124 -8.02 5.21 -4.23
CA VAL A 124 -6.86 4.32 -4.33
C VAL A 124 -7.30 2.93 -3.91
N PHE A 125 -7.21 1.99 -4.84
CA PHE A 125 -7.52 0.59 -4.63
C PHE A 125 -6.24 -0.19 -4.35
N GLY A 126 -6.32 -1.20 -3.50
CA GLY A 126 -5.18 -2.07 -3.19
C GLY A 126 -5.56 -3.55 -3.23
N ASP A 127 -4.71 -4.37 -3.84
CA ASP A 127 -4.71 -5.82 -3.69
C ASP A 127 -3.64 -6.23 -2.68
N LEU A 128 -4.09 -6.62 -1.48
CA LEU A 128 -3.23 -7.01 -0.38
C LEU A 128 -2.55 -8.35 -0.66
N GLN A 129 -1.27 -8.31 -0.99
CA GLN A 129 -0.49 -9.51 -1.30
C GLN A 129 0.11 -10.19 -0.07
N TYR A 130 0.41 -9.45 1.00
CA TYR A 130 1.05 -9.98 2.20
C TYR A 130 0.84 -9.08 3.42
N ILE A 131 0.98 -9.64 4.62
CA ILE A 131 0.99 -8.91 5.90
C ILE A 131 2.13 -9.46 6.74
N CYS A 132 3.08 -8.62 7.13
CA CYS A 132 4.16 -9.00 8.03
C CYS A 132 3.80 -8.65 9.49
N HIS A 133 3.55 -9.67 10.30
CA HIS A 133 3.36 -9.54 11.75
C HIS A 133 4.68 -9.76 12.49
N LEU A 134 4.92 -8.88 13.45
CA LEU A 134 6.15 -8.84 14.22
C LEU A 134 5.86 -8.96 15.70
N PRO A 135 6.88 -9.33 16.50
CA PRO A 135 6.79 -9.11 17.93
C PRO A 135 6.55 -7.61 18.18
N GLU A 136 5.55 -7.27 18.99
CA GLU A 136 5.23 -5.89 19.43
C GLU A 136 6.32 -5.27 20.34
N THR A 137 7.56 -5.74 20.25
CA THR A 137 8.62 -5.22 21.10
C THR A 137 9.14 -3.94 20.49
N SER A 138 8.82 -2.82 21.13
CA SER A 138 9.27 -1.46 20.81
C SER A 138 10.80 -1.29 20.73
N GLN A 139 11.59 -2.31 21.07
CA GLN A 139 13.05 -2.33 20.95
C GLN A 139 13.57 -3.72 20.55
N LEU A 140 13.85 -3.91 19.26
CA LEU A 140 14.57 -5.06 18.75
C LEU A 140 16.08 -4.84 18.95
N ARG A 141 16.78 -5.78 19.58
CA ARG A 141 18.21 -5.65 19.93
C ARG A 141 19.14 -6.47 19.05
N THR A 142 20.40 -6.05 18.98
CA THR A 142 21.43 -6.77 18.24
C THR A 142 21.58 -8.21 18.73
N GLY A 143 21.69 -9.17 17.82
CA GLY A 143 21.85 -10.60 18.13
C GLY A 143 20.61 -11.31 18.69
N GLN A 144 19.52 -10.59 18.98
CA GLN A 144 18.27 -11.16 19.48
C GLN A 144 17.67 -12.13 18.45
N GLN A 145 17.10 -13.25 18.92
CA GLN A 145 16.29 -14.11 18.07
C GLN A 145 14.82 -13.72 18.16
N VAL A 146 14.17 -13.60 17.01
CA VAL A 146 12.75 -13.25 16.90
C VAL A 146 12.02 -14.18 15.94
N THR A 147 10.71 -14.32 16.18
CA THR A 147 9.81 -14.98 15.25
C THR A 147 9.04 -13.92 14.47
N ILE A 148 9.11 -13.99 13.14
CA ILE A 148 8.36 -13.14 12.22
C ILE A 148 7.31 -14.01 11.54
N ARG A 149 6.06 -13.55 11.50
CA ARG A 149 4.96 -14.26 10.85
C ARG A 149 4.43 -13.43 9.69
N ILE A 150 4.51 -13.96 8.48
CA ILE A 150 4.12 -13.26 7.26
C ILE A 150 2.93 -14.00 6.67
N TRP A 151 1.76 -13.37 6.66
CA TRP A 151 0.66 -13.83 5.83
C TRP A 151 0.97 -13.51 4.37
N VAL A 152 0.72 -14.44 3.46
CA VAL A 152 0.90 -14.27 2.01
C VAL A 152 -0.43 -14.64 1.35
N LYS A 153 -0.87 -13.84 0.38
CA LYS A 153 -2.08 -14.12 -0.40
C LYS A 153 -1.96 -15.52 -1.01
N PRO A 154 -2.95 -16.41 -0.81
CA PRO A 154 -2.85 -17.81 -1.23
C PRO A 154 -2.48 -18.01 -2.71
N VAL A 155 -2.99 -17.18 -3.61
CA VAL A 155 -2.67 -17.28 -5.05
C VAL A 155 -1.19 -17.05 -5.36
N VAL A 156 -0.53 -16.12 -4.64
CA VAL A 156 0.91 -15.86 -4.79
C VAL A 156 1.71 -17.07 -4.30
N TRP A 157 1.24 -17.71 -3.24
CA TRP A 157 1.85 -18.89 -2.65
C TRP A 157 1.83 -20.11 -3.57
N GLU A 158 0.73 -20.34 -4.28
CA GLU A 158 0.56 -21.49 -5.19
C GLU A 158 1.50 -21.44 -6.40
N GLN A 159 1.95 -20.24 -6.80
CA GLN A 159 2.88 -20.09 -7.93
C GLN A 159 4.30 -20.56 -7.59
N SER A 160 4.83 -20.18 -6.42
CA SER A 160 6.14 -20.63 -5.93
C SER A 160 6.38 -20.21 -4.47
N PRO A 161 7.19 -20.97 -3.70
CA PRO A 161 7.62 -20.50 -2.39
C PRO A 161 8.53 -19.27 -2.51
N PRO A 162 8.42 -18.28 -1.60
CA PRO A 162 9.24 -17.08 -1.69
C PRO A 162 10.70 -17.38 -1.37
N ARG A 163 11.61 -16.71 -2.08
CA ARG A 163 12.98 -16.51 -1.62
C ARG A 163 13.01 -15.40 -0.58
N ILE A 164 13.65 -15.65 0.55
CA ILE A 164 13.64 -14.76 1.72
C ILE A 164 15.06 -14.33 2.04
N PHE A 165 15.28 -13.03 2.16
CA PHE A 165 16.60 -12.49 2.46
C PHE A 165 16.52 -11.10 3.09
N PHE A 166 17.57 -10.74 3.83
CA PHE A 166 17.71 -9.43 4.44
C PHE A 166 18.71 -8.56 3.69
N THR A 167 18.38 -7.28 3.50
CA THR A 167 19.31 -6.27 2.97
C THR A 167 19.46 -5.12 3.97
N PRO A 168 20.68 -4.73 4.37
CA PRO A 168 20.88 -3.56 5.21
C PRO A 168 20.45 -2.29 4.47
N TYR A 169 19.80 -1.36 5.17
CA TYR A 169 19.50 -0.04 4.64
C TYR A 169 20.78 0.79 4.63
N THR A 170 21.38 0.97 3.45
CA THR A 170 22.51 1.89 3.27
C THR A 170 22.02 3.08 2.46
N TYR A 171 22.20 4.29 2.99
CA TYR A 171 21.75 5.55 2.36
C TYR A 171 22.55 5.90 1.08
N SER A 172 23.53 5.06 0.70
CA SER A 172 24.41 5.27 -0.44
C SER A 172 24.48 4.01 -1.29
N ALA A 173 24.24 4.15 -2.60
CA ALA A 173 24.30 3.10 -3.62
C ALA A 173 25.66 2.37 -3.65
N ARG A 174 25.85 1.39 -2.76
CA ARG A 174 26.97 0.44 -2.77
C ARG A 174 26.44 -1.00 -2.64
N PRO A 175 27.13 -1.98 -3.24
CA PRO A 175 26.52 -3.19 -3.77
C PRO A 175 26.08 -4.17 -2.68
N GLU A 176 25.34 -5.20 -3.11
CA GLU A 176 24.76 -6.29 -2.32
C GLU A 176 25.56 -6.63 -1.05
N PRO A 177 24.90 -6.80 0.11
CA PRO A 177 25.60 -7.16 1.33
C PRO A 177 26.35 -8.46 1.09
N SER A 178 27.68 -8.39 1.23
CA SER A 178 28.52 -9.58 1.40
C SER A 178 27.86 -10.50 2.41
N LYS A 179 27.67 -11.78 2.07
CA LYS A 179 27.34 -12.85 3.03
C LYS A 179 28.41 -12.84 4.13
N GLY A 180 28.21 -12.03 5.18
CA GLY A 180 29.26 -11.64 6.11
C GLY A 180 28.72 -11.48 7.52
N ARG A 181 29.58 -11.83 8.49
CA ARG A 181 29.32 -11.77 9.94
C ARG A 181 28.78 -10.38 10.30
N GLY A 182 27.56 -10.34 10.84
CA GLY A 182 26.95 -9.11 11.40
C GLY A 182 25.54 -8.76 10.90
N ASN A 183 25.05 -9.33 9.78
CA ASN A 183 23.68 -9.06 9.27
C ASN A 183 22.61 -9.98 9.90
N CYS A 184 21.32 -9.67 9.72
CA CYS A 184 20.20 -10.54 10.10
C CYS A 184 20.29 -11.89 9.37
N GLN A 185 20.06 -12.98 10.10
CA GLN A 185 20.15 -14.35 9.60
C GLN A 185 18.83 -15.08 9.78
N VAL A 186 18.32 -15.68 8.71
CA VAL A 186 17.20 -16.63 8.79
C VAL A 186 17.76 -17.95 9.33
N LEU A 187 17.43 -18.28 10.58
CA LEU A 187 17.85 -19.52 11.23
C LEU A 187 16.98 -20.70 10.80
N HIS A 188 15.67 -20.46 10.68
CA HIS A 188 14.71 -21.47 10.28
C HIS A 188 13.53 -20.83 9.55
N THR A 189 13.01 -21.52 8.54
CA THR A 189 11.81 -21.14 7.80
C THR A 189 10.80 -22.27 7.90
N THR A 190 9.60 -21.96 8.38
CA THR A 190 8.46 -22.87 8.38
C THR A 190 7.43 -22.35 7.39
N LEU A 191 7.06 -23.20 6.43
CA LEU A 191 5.99 -22.93 5.48
C LEU A 191 4.69 -23.54 6.03
N ALA A 192 3.75 -22.70 6.45
CA ALA A 192 2.48 -23.10 7.06
C ALA A 192 1.34 -22.30 6.40
N PRO A 193 0.92 -22.67 5.18
CA PRO A 193 0.03 -21.85 4.36
C PRO A 193 -1.23 -21.37 5.11
N PRO A 194 -1.64 -20.10 4.96
CA PRO A 194 -1.07 -19.04 4.11
C PRO A 194 0.11 -18.28 4.74
N TYR A 195 0.75 -18.82 5.77
CA TYR A 195 1.81 -18.14 6.50
C TYR A 195 3.22 -18.66 6.18
N VAL A 196 4.16 -17.73 6.16
CA VAL A 196 5.60 -17.99 6.32
C VAL A 196 6.00 -17.58 7.73
N ILE A 197 6.61 -18.50 8.47
CA ILE A 197 7.11 -18.23 9.82
C ILE A 197 8.63 -18.32 9.78
N LEU A 198 9.28 -17.23 10.17
CA LEU A 198 10.74 -17.11 10.19
C LEU A 198 11.24 -17.03 11.62
N ARG A 199 12.20 -17.89 11.97
CA ARG A 199 13.09 -17.63 13.11
C ARG A 199 14.31 -16.89 12.59
N VAL A 200 14.51 -15.68 13.08
CA VAL A 200 15.56 -14.77 12.62
C VAL A 200 16.46 -14.40 13.79
N ARG A 201 17.78 -14.51 13.61
CA ARG A 201 18.74 -13.82 14.46
C ARG A 201 18.96 -12.43 13.89
N LEU A 202 18.70 -11.39 14.67
CA LEU A 202 18.94 -10.02 14.29
C LEU A 202 20.43 -9.73 14.17
N ALA A 203 20.76 -8.78 13.30
CA ALA A 203 22.10 -8.30 13.08
C ALA A 203 22.85 -7.98 14.38
N ASP A 204 24.15 -8.24 14.43
CA ASP A 204 24.99 -7.85 15.57
C ASP A 204 25.35 -6.34 15.50
N ILE A 205 24.97 -5.65 14.42
CA ILE A 205 25.22 -4.24 14.18
C ILE A 205 23.88 -3.47 14.20
N PRO A 206 23.75 -2.37 14.97
CA PRO A 206 22.54 -1.57 14.97
C PRO A 206 22.32 -0.89 13.61
N GLY A 207 21.07 -0.76 13.20
CA GLY A 207 20.74 -0.18 11.90
C GLY A 207 19.33 -0.53 11.43
N TRP A 208 18.99 -0.02 10.26
CA TRP A 208 17.78 -0.40 9.56
C TRP A 208 18.08 -1.57 8.61
N TYR A 209 17.20 -2.56 8.59
CA TYR A 209 17.33 -3.76 7.76
C TYR A 209 16.01 -4.03 7.05
N TYR A 210 16.06 -4.29 5.75
CA TYR A 210 14.88 -4.68 5.00
C TYR A 210 14.75 -6.19 4.94
N LEU A 211 13.57 -6.71 5.29
CA LEU A 211 13.17 -8.07 4.99
C LEU A 211 12.59 -8.09 3.58
N ASN A 212 13.15 -8.91 2.70
CA ASN A 212 12.69 -9.04 1.32
C ASN A 212 12.08 -10.42 1.09
N LEU A 213 10.97 -10.45 0.36
CA LEU A 213 10.42 -11.67 -0.24
C LEU A 213 10.51 -11.51 -1.76
N LYS A 214 10.98 -12.57 -2.44
CA LYS A 214 10.97 -12.65 -3.90
C LYS A 214 10.16 -13.87 -4.35
N PHE A 215 9.09 -13.63 -5.11
CA PHE A 215 8.25 -14.65 -5.76
C PHE A 215 8.46 -14.56 -7.27
N GLY A 216 9.04 -15.56 -7.91
CA GLY A 216 9.43 -15.44 -9.32
C GLY A 216 10.32 -14.22 -9.55
N GLU A 217 9.93 -13.30 -10.45
CA GLU A 217 10.61 -12.00 -10.64
C GLU A 217 10.14 -10.88 -9.70
N HIS A 218 9.03 -11.06 -9.01
CA HIS A 218 8.47 -10.06 -8.12
C HIS A 218 9.30 -9.96 -6.84
N ARG A 219 10.01 -8.84 -6.67
CA ARG A 219 10.75 -8.49 -5.43
C ARG A 219 9.92 -7.53 -4.60
N MET A 220 9.83 -7.81 -3.31
CA MET A 220 9.08 -6.99 -2.37
C MET A 220 9.91 -6.76 -1.12
N VAL A 221 9.97 -5.51 -0.69
CA VAL A 221 10.45 -5.16 0.65
C VAL A 221 9.27 -5.38 1.58
N ALA A 222 9.21 -6.55 2.23
CA ALA A 222 8.12 -6.83 3.17
C ALA A 222 8.16 -5.92 4.38
N TRP A 223 9.35 -5.47 4.80
CA TRP A 223 9.45 -4.67 6.01
C TRP A 223 10.80 -3.98 6.24
N ALA A 224 10.82 -2.96 7.11
CA ALA A 224 12.00 -2.25 7.62
C ALA A 224 12.15 -2.46 9.14
N ILE A 225 13.21 -3.14 9.57
CA ILE A 225 13.52 -3.46 10.98
C ILE A 225 14.54 -2.46 11.51
N LYS A 226 14.26 -1.76 12.61
CA LYS A 226 15.28 -0.99 13.35
C LYS A 226 15.88 -1.83 14.48
N VAL A 227 17.11 -2.29 14.28
CA VAL A 227 17.90 -2.99 15.31
C VAL A 227 18.67 -1.97 16.13
N ARG A 228 18.56 -2.05 17.45
CA ARG A 228 19.24 -1.18 18.42
C ARG A 228 20.29 -1.97 19.20
N ARG A 229 21.21 -1.25 19.86
CA ARG A 229 22.12 -1.86 20.85
C ARG A 229 21.33 -2.48 22.01
#